data_AF-A0A7C5T1N2-F1
#
_entry.id   AF-A0A7C5T1N2-F1
#
_cell.length_a   1.000
_cell.length_b   1.000
_cell.length_c   1.000
_cell.angle_alpha   90.00
_cell.angle_beta   90.00
_cell.angle_gamma   90.00
#
_symmetry.space_group_name_H-M   'P 1'
#
loop_
_entity.id
_entity.type
_entity.pdbx_description
1 polymer ?
#
loop_
_entity_poly.entity_id
_entity_poly.type
_entity_poly.pdbx_seq_one_letter_code
_entity_poly.pdbx_strand_id
1 'polypeptide(L)'
;PVAKAFHVPPEAEGQGLTDAPRGALGHWVRIKDGKIAHYQVISPTTWNASPRDEKGKPGPIEEALEGTKVGDNALLVAGRIVRSFDPCMACAVQ
;
A
#
# COMPACT_ATOMS: atom_id res chain seq x y z
N PRO A 1 20.91 9.61 13.71
CA PRO A 1 21.06 10.06 12.31
C PRO A 1 21.49 11.54 12.27
N VAL A 2 22.66 11.81 11.68
CA VAL A 2 23.22 13.16 11.52
C VAL A 2 22.64 13.76 10.25
N ALA A 3 21.91 14.87 10.34
CA ALA A 3 21.43 15.57 9.15
C ALA A 3 22.64 16.11 8.38
N LYS A 4 22.87 15.58 7.17
CA LYS A 4 23.91 16.06 6.27
C LYS A 4 23.35 17.26 5.51
N ALA A 5 24.15 18.31 5.32
CA ALA A 5 23.76 19.43 4.47
C ALA A 5 23.40 18.89 3.07
N PHE A 6 22.17 19.13 2.64
CA PHE A 6 21.63 18.65 1.38
C PHE A 6 21.06 19.83 0.60
N HIS A 7 21.55 20.01 -0.63
CA HIS A 7 20.98 20.98 -1.56
C HIS A 7 19.93 20.27 -2.42
N VAL A 8 18.69 20.73 -2.34
CA VAL A 8 17.61 20.18 -3.17
C VAL A 8 17.86 20.61 -4.62
N PRO A 9 18.00 19.68 -5.57
CA PRO A 9 18.20 20.03 -6.97
C PRO A 9 16.95 20.75 -7.54
N PRO A 10 17.10 21.67 -8.51
CA PRO A 10 15.97 22.32 -9.15
C PRO A 10 15.01 21.33 -9.82
N GLU A 11 15.55 20.32 -10.51
CA GLU A 11 14.81 19.23 -11.16
C GLU A 11 15.41 17.89 -10.72
N ALA A 12 14.58 16.94 -10.31
CA ALA A 12 15.01 15.56 -10.02
C ALA A 12 13.85 14.57 -9.95
N GLU A 13 14.15 13.29 -10.13
CA GLU A 13 13.24 12.18 -9.86
C GLU A 13 13.94 11.14 -8.98
N GLY A 14 13.17 10.45 -8.14
CA GLY A 14 13.70 9.45 -7.25
C GLY A 14 12.65 8.45 -6.79
N GLN A 15 13.11 7.27 -6.41
CA GLN A 15 12.27 6.23 -5.82
C GLN A 15 12.94 5.60 -4.60
N GLY A 16 12.13 5.31 -3.58
CA GLY A 16 12.52 4.54 -2.40
C GLY A 16 11.66 3.29 -2.35
N LEU A 17 12.29 2.13 -2.51
CA LEU A 17 11.64 0.82 -2.46
C LEU A 17 12.15 0.06 -1.24
N THR A 18 11.24 -0.50 -0.45
CA THR A 18 11.58 -1.29 0.72
C THR A 18 10.45 -2.27 1.07
N ASP A 19 10.74 -3.22 1.95
CA ASP A 19 9.73 -4.09 2.54
C ASP A 19 9.37 -3.56 3.93
N ALA A 20 8.13 -3.07 4.06
CA ALA A 20 7.55 -2.78 5.35
C ALA A 20 7.04 -4.09 5.99
N PRO A 21 6.69 -4.11 7.29
CA PRO A 21 6.22 -5.33 7.96
C PRO A 21 5.01 -6.01 7.31
N ARG A 22 4.24 -5.27 6.51
CA ARG A 22 3.01 -5.72 5.84
C ARG A 22 3.20 -6.05 4.35
N GLY A 23 4.42 -5.91 3.82
CA GLY A 23 4.78 -6.16 2.42
C GLY A 23 5.48 -4.99 1.73
N ALA A 24 5.43 -4.99 0.39
CA ALA A 24 6.16 -4.04 -0.45
C ALA A 24 5.66 -2.59 -0.28
N LEU A 25 6.61 -1.66 -0.10
CA LEU A 25 6.39 -0.22 0.01
C LEU A 25 7.23 0.51 -1.04
N GLY A 26 6.58 1.42 -1.78
CA GLY A 26 7.25 2.29 -2.74
C GLY A 26 6.85 3.75 -2.56
N HIS A 27 7.85 4.63 -2.59
CA HIS A 27 7.71 6.07 -2.65
C HIS A 27 8.37 6.58 -3.92
N TRP A 28 7.67 7.39 -4.71
CA TRP A 28 8.20 8.05 -5.91
C TRP A 28 8.04 9.55 -5.77
N VAL A 29 9.11 10.29 -6.03
CA VAL A 29 9.14 11.75 -5.92
C VAL A 29 9.65 12.36 -7.22
N ARG A 30 9.02 13.47 -7.63
CA ARG A 30 9.52 14.37 -8.67
C ARG A 30 9.64 15.77 -8.11
N ILE A 31 10.79 16.39 -8.33
CA ILE A 31 11.13 17.75 -7.91
C ILE A 31 11.16 18.63 -9.16
N LYS A 32 10.51 19.80 -9.08
CA LYS A 32 10.53 20.86 -10.10
C LYS A 32 10.67 22.21 -9.41
N ASP A 33 11.48 23.12 -9.96
CA ASP A 33 11.77 24.43 -9.37
C ASP A 33 12.17 24.36 -7.87
N GLY A 34 12.90 23.29 -7.51
CA GLY A 34 13.35 23.03 -6.14
C GLY A 34 12.24 22.62 -5.15
N LYS A 35 11.04 22.30 -5.63
CA LYS A 35 9.88 21.88 -4.82
C LYS A 35 9.36 20.51 -5.26
N ILE A 36 8.64 19.81 -4.38
CA ILE A 36 7.96 18.57 -4.73
C ILE A 36 6.83 18.89 -5.72
N ALA A 37 6.99 18.47 -6.97
CA ALA A 37 5.99 18.60 -8.01
C ALA A 37 5.03 17.40 -8.03
N HIS A 38 5.51 16.24 -7.57
CA HIS A 38 4.70 15.02 -7.44
C HIS A 38 5.30 14.11 -6.36
N TYR A 39 4.43 13.48 -5.58
CA TYR A 39 4.81 12.46 -4.61
C TYR A 39 3.76 11.37 -4.62
N GLN A 40 4.16 10.15 -4.99
CA GLN A 40 3.29 8.99 -5.03
C GLN A 40 3.77 7.95 -4.03
N VAL A 41 2.84 7.40 -3.27
CA VAL A 41 3.09 6.26 -2.40
C VAL A 41 2.24 5.10 -2.90
N ILE A 42 2.80 3.90 -2.90
CA ILE A 42 2.03 2.65 -2.97
C ILE A 42 2.42 1.85 -1.74
N SER A 43 1.48 1.76 -0.79
CA SER A 43 1.71 1.10 0.49
C SER A 43 1.40 -0.39 0.42
N PRO A 44 1.90 -1.21 1.37
CA PRO A 44 1.63 -2.65 1.39
C PRO A 44 0.15 -2.98 1.45
N THR A 45 -0.62 -2.27 2.29
CA THR A 45 -2.06 -2.51 2.41
C THR A 45 -2.82 -2.00 1.18
N THR A 46 -2.28 -1.04 0.41
CA THR A 46 -2.86 -0.66 -0.90
C THR A 46 -2.87 -1.84 -1.86
N TRP A 47 -1.84 -2.69 -1.85
CA TRP A 47 -1.81 -3.93 -2.63
C TRP A 47 -2.82 -4.97 -2.11
N ASN A 48 -2.80 -5.24 -0.79
CA ASN A 48 -3.62 -6.32 -0.21
C ASN A 48 -5.12 -6.01 -0.20
N ALA A 49 -5.47 -4.75 0.04
CA ALA A 49 -6.85 -4.26 0.12
C ALA A 49 -7.27 -3.50 -1.15
N SER A 50 -6.63 -3.77 -2.30
CA SER A 50 -7.05 -3.18 -3.56
C SER A 50 -8.48 -3.61 -3.90
N PRO A 51 -9.32 -2.72 -4.47
CA PRO A 51 -10.61 -3.12 -5.00
C PRO A 51 -10.42 -3.95 -6.28
N ARG A 52 -11.54 -4.34 -6.89
CA ARG A 52 -11.54 -4.91 -8.23
C ARG A 52 -10.92 -3.97 -9.26
N ASP A 53 -10.09 -4.51 -10.14
CA ASP A 53 -9.53 -3.77 -11.26
C ASP A 53 -10.56 -3.55 -12.39
N GLU A 54 -10.16 -2.87 -13.46
CA GLU A 54 -11.01 -2.59 -14.63
C GLU A 54 -11.52 -3.86 -15.34
N LYS A 55 -10.88 -5.01 -15.12
CA LYS A 55 -11.28 -6.31 -15.66
C LYS A 55 -12.13 -7.10 -14.66
N GLY A 56 -12.46 -6.52 -13.51
CA GLY A 56 -13.23 -7.14 -12.44
C GLY A 56 -12.44 -8.11 -11.57
N LYS A 57 -11.10 -8.16 -11.71
CA LYS A 57 -10.25 -9.06 -10.91
C LYS A 57 -10.21 -8.57 -9.46
N PRO A 58 -10.59 -9.40 -8.48
CA PRO A 58 -10.56 -9.02 -7.06
C PRO A 58 -9.13 -8.76 -6.57
N GLY A 59 -9.02 -7.91 -5.54
CA GLY A 59 -7.77 -7.76 -4.79
C GLY A 59 -7.48 -8.97 -3.88
N PRO A 60 -6.27 -9.09 -3.32
CA PRO A 60 -5.85 -10.26 -2.55
C PRO A 60 -6.77 -10.62 -1.38
N ILE A 61 -7.24 -9.63 -0.61
CA ILE A 61 -8.17 -9.88 0.50
C ILE A 61 -9.55 -10.33 -0.01
N GLU A 62 -10.06 -9.73 -1.09
CA GLU A 62 -11.33 -10.15 -1.70
C GLU A 62 -11.24 -11.58 -2.24
N GLU A 63 -10.15 -11.91 -2.94
CA GLU A 63 -9.87 -13.24 -3.48
C GLU A 63 -9.72 -14.28 -2.36
N ALA A 64 -9.10 -13.92 -1.24
CA ALA A 64 -8.98 -14.81 -0.07
C ALA A 64 -10.31 -15.07 0.65
N LEU A 65 -11.27 -14.16 0.56
CA LEU A 65 -12.61 -14.34 1.11
C LEU A 65 -13.49 -15.20 0.19
N GLU A 66 -13.30 -15.09 -1.13
CA GLU A 66 -14.11 -15.78 -2.12
C GLU A 66 -14.00 -17.31 -1.98
N GLY A 67 -15.15 -17.99 -1.94
CA GLY A 67 -15.20 -19.46 -1.78
C GLY A 67 -14.87 -20.00 -0.38
N THR A 68 -14.60 -19.13 0.61
CA THR A 68 -14.36 -19.57 1.99
C THR A 68 -15.61 -20.24 2.55
N LYS A 69 -15.48 -21.50 2.99
CA LYS A 69 -16.56 -22.23 3.67
C LYS A 69 -16.82 -21.61 5.03
N VAL A 70 -18.02 -21.07 5.20
CA VAL A 70 -18.48 -20.50 6.46
C VAL A 70 -19.74 -21.23 6.91
N GLY A 71 -19.77 -21.62 8.20
CA GLY A 71 -21.01 -21.99 8.87
C GLY A 71 -21.66 -20.76 9.49
N ASP A 72 -22.33 -20.94 10.63
CA ASP A 72 -23.04 -19.86 11.34
C ASP A 72 -22.12 -18.70 11.80
N ASN A 73 -20.80 -18.92 11.82
CA ASN A 73 -19.80 -17.96 12.26
C ASN A 73 -19.15 -17.15 11.12
N ALA A 74 -19.88 -16.83 10.05
CA ALA A 74 -19.33 -16.22 8.83
C ALA A 74 -18.50 -14.95 9.08
N LEU A 75 -19.00 -14.00 9.89
CA LEU A 75 -18.27 -12.77 10.20
C LEU A 75 -16.97 -13.01 10.97
N LEU A 76 -16.95 -14.02 11.85
CA LEU A 76 -15.74 -14.39 12.59
C LEU A 76 -14.69 -14.96 11.65
N VAL A 77 -15.08 -15.85 10.73
CA VAL A 77 -14.17 -16.45 9.74
C VAL A 77 -13.65 -15.39 8.77
N ALA A 78 -14.51 -14.55 8.21
CA ALA A 78 -14.11 -13.43 7.35
C ALA A 78 -13.15 -12.48 8.08
N GLY A 79 -13.47 -12.14 9.34
CA GLY A 79 -12.61 -11.31 10.16
C GLY A 79 -11.26 -11.94 10.50
N ARG A 80 -11.15 -13.27 10.58
CA ARG A 80 -9.86 -13.95 10.77
C ARG A 80 -8.99 -13.83 9.53
N ILE A 81 -9.59 -14.02 8.35
CA ILE A 81 -8.92 -13.86 7.06
C ILE A 81 -8.43 -12.42 6.92
N VAL A 82 -9.30 -11.41 7.06
CA VAL A 82 -8.89 -10.01 6.91
C VAL A 82 -7.78 -9.64 7.90
N ARG A 83 -7.88 -10.05 9.17
CA ARG A 83 -6.85 -9.72 10.18
C ARG A 83 -5.54 -10.46 9.99
N SER A 84 -5.50 -11.60 9.30
CA SER A 84 -4.23 -12.30 9.03
C SER A 84 -3.33 -11.54 8.05
N PHE A 85 -3.86 -10.56 7.31
CA PHE A 85 -3.06 -9.66 6.47
C PHE A 85 -2.52 -8.43 7.23
N ASP A 86 -2.80 -8.29 8.54
CA ASP A 86 -2.43 -7.12 9.35
C ASP A 86 -2.73 -5.78 8.64
N PRO A 87 -3.99 -5.51 8.25
CA PRO A 87 -4.32 -4.37 7.41
C PRO A 87 -4.12 -3.04 8.17
N CYS A 88 -3.39 -2.11 7.55
CA CYS A 88 -3.31 -0.72 7.98
C CYS A 88 -4.17 0.15 7.04
N MET A 89 -5.42 0.42 7.40
CA MET A 89 -6.34 1.18 6.53
C MET A 89 -5.88 2.63 6.31
N ALA A 90 -5.27 3.25 7.32
CA ALA A 90 -4.66 4.57 7.17
C ALA A 90 -3.54 4.55 6.12
N CYS A 91 -2.76 3.45 6.05
CA CYS A 91 -1.68 3.31 5.08
C CYS A 91 -2.20 3.14 3.65
N ALA A 92 -3.33 2.45 3.50
CA ALA A 92 -3.89 2.06 2.20
C ALA A 92 -4.37 3.24 1.35
N VAL A 93 -4.76 4.35 1.98
CA VAL A 93 -5.46 5.49 1.35
C VAL A 93 -4.66 6.80 1.32
N GLN A 94 -3.37 6.75 1.65
CA GLN A 94 -2.49 7.93 1.75
C GLN A 94 -2.33 8.70 0.44
#